data_AF-A0A3C0NGP9-F1
#
_entry.id   AF-A0A3C0NGP9-F1
#
_cell.length_a   1.000
_cell.length_b   1.000
_cell.length_c   1.000
_cell.angle_alpha   90.00
_cell.angle_beta   90.00
_cell.angle_gamma   90.00
#
_symmetry.space_group_name_H-M   'P 1'
#
loop_
_entity.id
_entity.type
_entity.pdbx_description
1 polymer ?
#
loop_
_entity_poly.entity_id
_entity_poly.type
_entity_poly.pdbx_seq_one_letter_code
_entity_poly.pdbx_strand_id
1 'polypeptide(L)'
;MAENFSGRVLFANGSPAQSVLVRVFDKDEPGKGDDDLTVEPGRSDSEGRFTVCFEPSLYLDYNTISTQEPSNSPWNWTLNTRTRPIPDITDIYLPYVEFRYTFNGRRCVHTAFMVPFQTEFRLPEIPAFDFKPCVHGFKFVNKFSGYPLPISVPNLPNLSAVESSYGLCGGMSSAAYDFLAADRSIPLHTTAPAVGSTLHQYLYRRQIDTFGSFGEYIAKFAQWMVLPDDTIFGIQKRTYDEFEEIRAKLDDGNPVVLGLVYVSSRETIEIWNNHQVLAYGYSEVSDSTIDVNIYDPNYPGRDDVTIRVERVPVGTTFVPGVPPRKRTVLGFRCTQKMSNHDIKVRGFFAMPYAPVMPPAEL
;
A
#
# COMPACT_ATOMS: atom_id res chain seq x y z
N MET A 1 -22.66 -28.37 18.06
CA MET A 1 -23.81 -27.77 17.34
C MET A 1 -23.22 -26.77 16.37
N ALA A 2 -23.67 -26.75 15.12
CA ALA A 2 -23.19 -25.78 14.14
C ALA A 2 -23.39 -24.32 14.62
N GLU A 3 -22.38 -23.50 14.41
CA GLU A 3 -22.30 -22.09 14.78
C GLU A 3 -22.09 -21.21 13.55
N ASN A 4 -22.54 -19.96 13.63
CA ASN A 4 -22.32 -18.98 12.57
C ASN A 4 -21.23 -18.00 13.01
N PHE A 5 -20.18 -17.88 12.21
CA PHE A 5 -19.18 -16.84 12.34
C PHE A 5 -19.38 -15.79 11.25
N SER A 6 -19.48 -14.52 11.65
CA SER A 6 -19.68 -13.40 10.73
C SER A 6 -18.61 -12.33 10.92
N GLY A 7 -18.23 -11.70 9.82
CA GLY A 7 -17.22 -10.66 9.83
C GLY A 7 -17.18 -9.91 8.51
N ARG A 8 -16.12 -9.12 8.35
CA ARG A 8 -15.83 -8.32 7.17
C ARG A 8 -14.40 -8.58 6.73
N VAL A 9 -14.20 -8.94 5.47
CA VAL A 9 -12.90 -9.09 4.84
C VAL A 9 -12.63 -7.90 3.92
N LEU A 10 -11.49 -7.27 4.13
CA LEU A 10 -11.07 -6.05 3.45
C LEU A 10 -9.68 -6.26 2.88
N PHE A 11 -9.35 -5.60 1.78
CA PHE A 11 -7.97 -5.49 1.32
C PHE A 11 -7.15 -4.60 2.26
N ALA A 12 -5.82 -4.63 2.10
CA ALA A 12 -4.88 -3.90 2.96
C ALA A 12 -5.17 -2.39 2.97
N ASN A 13 -5.73 -1.87 1.89
CA ASN A 13 -6.07 -0.45 1.72
C ASN A 13 -7.42 -0.02 2.32
N GLY A 14 -8.18 -0.91 2.97
CA GLY A 14 -9.50 -0.55 3.48
C GLY A 14 -10.67 -1.03 2.63
N SER A 15 -10.43 -1.32 1.34
CA SER A 15 -11.50 -1.61 0.38
C SER A 15 -12.17 -2.96 0.67
N PRO A 16 -13.51 -3.06 0.53
CA PRO A 16 -14.23 -4.33 0.54
C PRO A 16 -13.60 -5.40 -0.37
N ALA A 17 -13.29 -6.56 0.18
CA ALA A 17 -12.89 -7.71 -0.63
C ALA A 17 -14.14 -8.54 -0.94
N GLN A 18 -14.71 -8.36 -2.13
CA GLN A 18 -15.91 -9.08 -2.59
C GLN A 18 -15.55 -10.48 -3.11
N SER A 19 -16.52 -11.42 -3.05
CA SER A 19 -16.40 -12.74 -3.67
C SER A 19 -15.28 -13.62 -3.10
N VAL A 20 -14.81 -13.31 -1.89
CA VAL A 20 -13.87 -14.12 -1.12
C VAL A 20 -14.62 -15.30 -0.53
N LEU A 21 -14.16 -16.51 -0.81
CA LEU A 21 -14.67 -17.74 -0.19
C LEU A 21 -14.05 -17.88 1.20
N VAL A 22 -14.89 -18.14 2.19
CA VAL A 22 -14.50 -18.22 3.61
C VAL A 22 -14.80 -19.61 4.14
N ARG A 23 -13.79 -20.22 4.77
CA ARG A 23 -13.86 -21.54 5.42
C ARG A 23 -13.24 -21.46 6.81
N VAL A 24 -13.60 -22.39 7.70
CA VAL A 24 -13.04 -22.49 9.05
C VAL A 24 -12.36 -23.85 9.18
N PHE A 25 -11.14 -23.83 9.71
CA PHE A 25 -10.32 -25.01 9.95
C PHE A 25 -9.83 -25.02 11.38
N ASP A 26 -9.48 -26.21 11.90
CA ASP A 26 -8.67 -26.35 13.10
C ASP A 26 -7.22 -26.64 12.75
N LYS A 27 -6.29 -26.14 13.57
CA LYS A 27 -4.86 -26.28 13.29
C LYS A 27 -4.26 -27.44 14.09
N ASP A 28 -3.84 -28.47 13.36
CA ASP A 28 -3.25 -29.66 13.96
C ASP A 28 -1.73 -29.56 14.14
N GLU A 29 -1.18 -30.59 14.79
CA GLU A 29 0.26 -30.77 14.91
C GLU A 29 0.94 -30.84 13.54
N PRO A 30 2.17 -30.29 13.40
CA PRO A 30 2.91 -30.32 12.14
C PRO A 30 3.05 -31.74 11.57
N GLY A 31 2.52 -31.96 10.36
CA GLY A 31 2.56 -33.24 9.66
C GLY A 31 1.24 -34.02 9.69
N LYS A 32 0.28 -33.59 10.50
CA LYS A 32 -1.15 -33.89 10.33
C LYS A 32 -1.78 -32.84 9.40
N GLY A 33 -2.93 -33.15 8.83
CA GLY A 33 -3.63 -32.25 7.91
C GLY A 33 -4.83 -31.63 8.60
N ASP A 34 -4.83 -30.30 8.70
CA ASP A 34 -5.84 -29.48 9.36
C ASP A 34 -7.29 -29.92 9.10
N ASP A 35 -8.07 -30.03 10.16
CA ASP A 35 -9.48 -30.41 10.11
C ASP A 35 -10.36 -29.30 9.54
N ASP A 36 -11.21 -29.65 8.57
CA ASP A 36 -12.19 -28.73 7.99
C ASP A 36 -13.46 -28.69 8.85
N LEU A 37 -13.60 -27.63 9.65
CA LEU A 37 -14.76 -27.41 10.50
C LEU A 37 -15.98 -26.86 9.73
N THR A 38 -15.83 -26.55 8.44
CA THR A 38 -16.84 -25.86 7.65
C THR A 38 -18.04 -26.77 7.35
N VAL A 39 -19.23 -26.35 7.78
CA VAL A 39 -20.50 -26.99 7.40
C VAL A 39 -21.04 -26.36 6.12
N GLU A 40 -21.09 -25.03 6.08
CA GLU A 40 -21.49 -24.26 4.90
C GLU A 40 -20.51 -23.10 4.69
N PRO A 41 -19.79 -23.07 3.55
CA PRO A 41 -18.79 -22.04 3.32
C PRO A 41 -19.43 -20.66 3.11
N GLY A 42 -18.80 -19.63 3.66
CA GLY A 42 -19.22 -18.25 3.48
C GLY A 42 -18.68 -17.65 2.18
N ARG A 43 -19.36 -16.62 1.67
CA ARG A 43 -18.85 -15.80 0.57
C ARG A 43 -19.10 -14.32 0.83
N SER A 44 -18.07 -13.49 0.67
CA SER A 44 -18.19 -12.06 0.98
C SER A 44 -19.01 -11.29 -0.07
N ASP A 45 -19.85 -10.37 0.41
CA ASP A 45 -20.65 -9.45 -0.40
C ASP A 45 -19.84 -8.26 -0.94
N SER A 46 -20.49 -7.31 -1.63
CA SER A 46 -19.86 -6.10 -2.18
C SER A 46 -19.29 -5.16 -1.11
N GLU A 47 -19.72 -5.30 0.15
CA GLU A 47 -19.17 -4.57 1.29
C GLU A 47 -18.13 -5.38 2.07
N GLY A 48 -17.77 -6.58 1.58
CA GLY A 48 -16.80 -7.48 2.18
C GLY A 48 -17.37 -8.27 3.35
N ARG A 49 -18.67 -8.18 3.65
CA ARG A 49 -19.30 -8.89 4.76
C ARG A 49 -19.54 -10.34 4.38
N PHE A 50 -19.28 -11.26 5.31
CA PHE A 50 -19.50 -12.68 5.13
C PHE A 50 -20.11 -13.31 6.39
N THR A 51 -20.76 -14.45 6.19
CA THR A 51 -21.16 -15.38 7.25
C THR A 51 -20.77 -16.78 6.79
N VAL A 52 -20.11 -17.54 7.67
CA VAL A 52 -19.73 -18.94 7.46
C VAL A 52 -20.35 -19.79 8.58
N CYS A 53 -20.85 -20.97 8.23
CA CYS A 53 -21.38 -21.93 9.19
C CYS A 53 -20.34 -23.04 9.42
N PHE A 54 -19.99 -23.29 10.68
CA PHE A 54 -18.97 -24.27 11.05
C PHE A 54 -19.40 -25.06 12.31
N GLU A 55 -18.87 -26.27 12.49
CA GLU A 55 -19.20 -27.13 13.63
C GLU A 55 -17.95 -27.29 14.50
N PRO A 56 -17.87 -26.59 15.65
CA PRO A 56 -16.67 -26.59 16.50
C PRO A 56 -16.23 -27.97 16.96
N SER A 57 -17.13 -28.96 17.02
CA SER A 57 -16.81 -30.32 17.46
C SER A 57 -16.12 -31.18 16.39
N LEU A 58 -16.00 -30.71 15.15
CA LEU A 58 -15.35 -31.46 14.08
C LEU A 58 -13.82 -31.53 14.22
N TYR A 59 -13.22 -30.76 15.14
CA TYR A 59 -11.78 -30.74 15.39
C TYR A 59 -11.23 -31.99 16.08
N LEU A 60 -12.11 -32.86 16.61
CA LEU A 60 -11.66 -33.95 17.46
C LEU A 60 -11.14 -35.12 16.61
N ASP A 61 -9.83 -35.28 16.59
CA ASP A 61 -9.19 -36.52 16.13
C ASP A 61 -9.63 -37.73 16.96
N TYR A 62 -9.69 -38.91 16.33
CA TYR A 62 -9.95 -40.18 17.01
C TYR A 62 -8.83 -41.19 16.79
N ASN A 63 -8.21 -41.63 17.88
CA ASN A 63 -7.25 -42.73 17.89
C ASN A 63 -7.97 -44.07 18.00
N THR A 64 -7.55 -45.07 17.23
CA THR A 64 -8.08 -46.43 17.37
C THR A 64 -7.24 -47.20 18.38
N ILE A 65 -7.85 -47.60 19.50
CA ILE A 65 -7.22 -48.54 20.41
C ILE A 65 -7.82 -49.94 20.23
N SER A 66 -6.98 -50.95 20.41
CA SER A 66 -7.43 -52.35 20.46
C SER A 66 -7.41 -52.81 21.92
N THR A 67 -8.58 -53.14 22.47
CA THR A 67 -8.70 -53.75 23.80
C THR A 67 -8.93 -55.25 23.69
N GLN A 68 -8.39 -56.00 24.63
CA GLN A 68 -8.67 -57.43 24.80
C GLN A 68 -9.74 -57.56 25.87
N GLU A 69 -10.94 -57.95 25.48
CA GLU A 69 -12.09 -58.03 26.39
C GLU A 69 -12.73 -59.42 26.38
N PRO A 70 -13.23 -59.91 27.53
CA PRO A 70 -14.00 -61.14 27.59
C PRO A 70 -15.20 -61.10 26.65
N SER A 71 -15.38 -62.15 25.87
CA SER A 71 -16.49 -62.29 24.91
C SER A 71 -17.88 -62.16 25.56
N ASN A 72 -18.07 -62.66 26.79
CA ASN A 72 -19.33 -62.51 27.54
C ASN A 72 -19.13 -62.73 29.06
N SER A 73 -18.62 -61.74 29.78
CA SER A 73 -18.46 -61.80 31.25
C SER A 73 -19.82 -61.85 31.98
N PRO A 74 -20.01 -62.67 33.03
CA PRO A 74 -19.02 -63.52 33.72
C PRO A 74 -18.90 -64.97 33.18
N TRP A 75 -19.63 -65.32 32.12
CA TRP A 75 -19.84 -66.71 31.69
C TRP A 75 -18.84 -67.21 30.66
N ASN A 76 -18.24 -66.32 29.87
CA ASN A 76 -17.24 -66.63 28.85
C ASN A 76 -16.10 -65.61 28.87
N TRP A 77 -14.92 -66.11 29.29
CA TRP A 77 -13.70 -65.33 29.45
C TRP A 77 -12.74 -65.39 28.25
N THR A 78 -13.13 -66.04 27.14
CA THR A 78 -12.33 -66.01 25.91
C THR A 78 -12.19 -64.56 25.45
N LEU A 79 -10.95 -64.08 25.35
CA LEU A 79 -10.63 -62.71 24.98
C LEU A 79 -10.82 -62.51 23.48
N ASN A 80 -11.56 -61.48 23.13
CA ASN A 80 -11.69 -61.00 21.76
C ASN A 80 -11.06 -59.62 21.66
N THR A 81 -10.33 -59.38 20.57
CA THR A 81 -9.87 -58.03 20.24
C THR A 81 -11.06 -57.21 19.79
N ARG A 82 -11.29 -56.09 20.46
CA ARG A 82 -12.25 -55.07 20.02
C ARG A 82 -11.49 -53.78 19.74
N THR A 83 -11.67 -53.24 18.56
CA THR A 83 -11.20 -51.90 18.22
C THR A 83 -12.25 -50.89 18.63
N ARG A 84 -11.82 -49.80 19.29
CA ARG A 84 -12.69 -48.69 19.66
C ARG A 84 -12.01 -47.37 19.29
N PRO A 85 -12.73 -46.42 18.67
CA PRO A 85 -12.24 -45.06 18.54
C PRO A 85 -12.28 -44.37 19.90
N ILE A 86 -11.21 -43.68 20.26
CA ILE A 86 -11.12 -42.84 21.46
C ILE A 86 -10.69 -41.44 21.01
N PRO A 87 -11.35 -40.37 21.48
CA PRO A 87 -10.93 -39.01 21.18
C PRO A 87 -9.46 -38.78 21.55
N ASP A 88 -8.71 -38.11 20.68
CA ASP A 88 -7.38 -37.65 21.02
C ASP A 88 -7.48 -36.47 21.97
N ILE A 89 -7.28 -36.73 23.26
CA ILE A 89 -7.33 -35.70 24.30
C ILE A 89 -6.16 -34.72 24.24
N THR A 90 -5.15 -34.99 23.41
CA THR A 90 -4.04 -34.06 23.17
C THR A 90 -4.33 -33.05 22.08
N ASP A 91 -5.46 -33.21 21.38
CA ASP A 91 -5.87 -32.31 20.32
C ASP A 91 -6.28 -30.94 20.86
N ILE A 92 -5.64 -29.90 20.34
CA ILE A 92 -5.78 -28.54 20.84
C ILE A 92 -6.61 -27.75 19.84
N TYR A 93 -7.82 -27.38 20.25
CA TYR A 93 -8.70 -26.52 19.47
C TYR A 93 -8.03 -25.16 19.17
N LEU A 94 -7.59 -24.98 17.93
CA LEU A 94 -6.88 -23.82 17.39
C LEU A 94 -7.55 -23.35 16.08
N PRO A 95 -8.79 -22.85 16.13
CA PRO A 95 -9.54 -22.52 14.94
C PRO A 95 -8.96 -21.32 14.20
N TYR A 96 -8.94 -21.42 12.88
CA TYR A 96 -8.56 -20.32 11.99
C TYR A 96 -9.50 -20.23 10.79
N VAL A 97 -9.62 -19.02 10.26
CA VAL A 97 -10.37 -18.72 9.05
C VAL A 97 -9.44 -18.74 7.86
N GLU A 98 -9.84 -19.42 6.80
CA GLU A 98 -9.16 -19.40 5.50
C GLU A 98 -9.99 -18.61 4.49
N PHE A 99 -9.33 -17.66 3.83
CA PHE A 99 -9.86 -16.82 2.78
C PHE A 99 -9.27 -17.25 1.44
N ARG A 100 -10.11 -17.72 0.51
CA ARG A 100 -9.71 -18.06 -0.87
C ARG A 100 -10.29 -17.07 -1.86
N TYR A 101 -9.45 -16.50 -2.70
CA TYR A 101 -9.85 -15.46 -3.65
C TYR A 101 -8.96 -15.47 -4.89
N THR A 102 -9.38 -14.73 -5.92
CA THR A 102 -8.57 -14.49 -7.11
C THR A 102 -8.16 -13.03 -7.11
N PHE A 103 -6.87 -12.76 -7.21
CA PHE A 103 -6.30 -11.41 -7.26
C PHE A 103 -5.36 -11.31 -8.46
N ASN A 104 -5.60 -10.37 -9.38
CA ASN A 104 -4.85 -10.22 -10.64
C ASN A 104 -4.63 -11.55 -11.40
N GLY A 105 -5.67 -12.37 -11.47
CA GLY A 105 -5.64 -13.68 -12.15
C GLY A 105 -4.92 -14.81 -11.40
N ARG A 106 -4.33 -14.52 -10.23
CA ARG A 106 -3.67 -15.51 -9.36
C ARG A 106 -4.65 -16.00 -8.29
N ARG A 107 -4.61 -17.29 -7.97
CA ARG A 107 -5.35 -17.85 -6.84
C ARG A 107 -4.57 -17.56 -5.55
N CYS A 108 -5.18 -16.84 -4.64
CA CYS A 108 -4.61 -16.48 -3.35
C CYS A 108 -5.32 -17.21 -2.21
N VAL A 109 -4.56 -17.53 -1.16
CA VAL A 109 -5.05 -18.09 0.10
C VAL A 109 -4.45 -17.26 1.22
N HIS A 110 -5.30 -16.80 2.13
CA HIS A 110 -4.88 -16.08 3.32
C HIS A 110 -5.55 -16.70 4.54
N THR A 111 -4.85 -16.77 5.67
CA THR A 111 -5.37 -17.36 6.91
C THR A 111 -5.22 -16.39 8.07
N ALA A 112 -6.19 -16.43 8.99
CA ALA A 112 -6.16 -15.65 10.21
C ALA A 112 -6.78 -16.46 11.36
N PHE A 113 -6.14 -16.42 12.54
CA PHE A 113 -6.70 -17.07 13.73
C PHE A 113 -8.04 -16.47 14.13
N MET A 114 -8.95 -17.31 14.62
CA MET A 114 -10.21 -16.86 15.21
C MET A 114 -9.96 -16.41 16.65
N VAL A 115 -9.62 -15.15 16.84
CA VAL A 115 -9.51 -14.55 18.18
C VAL A 115 -10.85 -13.93 18.60
N PRO A 116 -11.19 -13.95 19.91
CA PRO A 116 -12.42 -13.34 20.41
C PRO A 116 -12.55 -11.87 19.99
N PHE A 117 -13.75 -11.48 19.60
CA PHE A 117 -14.13 -10.11 19.19
C PHE A 117 -13.50 -9.57 17.90
N GLN A 118 -12.65 -10.34 17.19
CA GLN A 118 -12.19 -9.95 15.86
C GLN A 118 -13.28 -10.21 14.82
N THR A 119 -13.75 -9.13 14.20
CA THR A 119 -14.77 -9.17 13.16
C THR A 119 -14.29 -8.58 11.84
N GLU A 120 -13.09 -7.99 11.79
CA GLU A 120 -12.46 -7.50 10.57
C GLU A 120 -11.16 -8.25 10.25
N PHE A 121 -10.99 -8.58 8.98
CA PHE A 121 -9.84 -9.29 8.43
C PHE A 121 -9.24 -8.52 7.27
N ARG A 122 -7.91 -8.53 7.14
CA ARG A 122 -7.16 -7.79 6.12
C ARG A 122 -6.40 -8.74 5.21
N LEU A 123 -6.79 -8.80 3.94
CA LEU A 123 -5.99 -9.45 2.90
C LEU A 123 -4.76 -8.57 2.59
N PRO A 124 -3.60 -9.18 2.28
CA PRO A 124 -2.36 -8.44 2.08
C PRO A 124 -2.35 -7.59 0.80
N GLU A 125 -3.17 -7.91 -0.20
CA GLU A 125 -3.19 -7.23 -1.48
C GLU A 125 -3.92 -5.88 -1.44
N ILE A 126 -3.57 -5.01 -2.39
CA ILE A 126 -4.23 -3.73 -2.65
C ILE A 126 -4.76 -3.77 -4.08
N PRO A 127 -6.09 -3.61 -4.32
CA PRO A 127 -6.70 -3.58 -5.64
C PRO A 127 -5.97 -2.65 -6.61
N ALA A 128 -5.85 -3.07 -7.87
CA ALA A 128 -5.33 -2.23 -8.93
C ALA A 128 -6.30 -1.07 -9.24
N PHE A 129 -5.75 0.10 -9.50
CA PHE A 129 -6.47 1.33 -9.81
C PHE A 129 -6.04 1.90 -11.16
N ASP A 130 -6.98 2.04 -12.09
CA ASP A 130 -6.76 2.76 -13.36
C ASP A 130 -6.90 4.26 -13.12
N PHE A 131 -5.84 4.90 -12.60
CA PHE A 131 -5.86 6.34 -12.34
C PHE A 131 -5.65 7.14 -13.64
N LYS A 132 -6.54 8.12 -13.91
CA LYS A 132 -6.43 9.06 -15.04
C LYS A 132 -6.51 10.50 -14.53
N PRO A 133 -5.48 11.34 -14.69
CA PRO A 133 -5.50 12.73 -14.23
C PRO A 133 -6.73 13.53 -14.71
N CYS A 134 -7.13 13.35 -15.97
CA CYS A 134 -8.30 14.03 -16.55
C CYS A 134 -9.64 13.62 -15.92
N VAL A 135 -9.74 12.46 -15.29
CA VAL A 135 -10.94 11.98 -14.60
C VAL A 135 -10.80 12.18 -13.10
N HIS A 136 -9.78 11.58 -12.49
CA HIS A 136 -9.59 11.43 -11.05
C HIS A 136 -8.76 12.55 -10.40
N GLY A 137 -8.06 13.38 -11.17
CA GLY A 137 -7.30 14.53 -10.66
C GLY A 137 -8.18 15.78 -10.50
N PHE A 138 -7.95 16.55 -9.42
CA PHE A 138 -8.68 17.80 -9.15
C PHE A 138 -8.59 18.76 -10.33
N LYS A 139 -9.65 19.55 -10.57
CA LYS A 139 -9.78 20.43 -11.74
C LYS A 139 -9.29 21.86 -11.51
N PHE A 140 -8.62 22.12 -10.39
CA PHE A 140 -8.05 23.42 -10.04
C PHE A 140 -6.55 23.31 -9.79
N VAL A 141 -5.82 24.38 -10.12
CA VAL A 141 -4.37 24.45 -9.93
C VAL A 141 -4.06 24.45 -8.44
N ASN A 142 -3.00 23.74 -8.06
CA ASN A 142 -2.43 23.73 -6.72
C ASN A 142 -1.83 25.11 -6.33
N LYS A 143 -2.71 26.07 -6.07
CA LYS A 143 -2.38 27.42 -5.63
C LYS A 143 -3.48 27.92 -4.71
N PHE A 144 -3.19 27.99 -3.43
CA PHE A 144 -4.11 28.42 -2.37
C PHE A 144 -3.70 29.79 -1.86
N SER A 145 -4.66 30.66 -1.56
CA SER A 145 -4.38 31.96 -0.96
C SER A 145 -4.07 31.83 0.53
N GLY A 146 -3.20 32.68 1.06
CA GLY A 146 -2.88 32.77 2.49
C GLY A 146 -1.49 32.24 2.84
N TYR A 147 -1.31 31.85 4.10
CA TYR A 147 -0.02 31.39 4.64
C TYR A 147 -0.08 29.90 4.98
N PRO A 148 0.93 29.08 4.63
CA PRO A 148 0.91 27.62 4.79
C PRO A 148 1.07 27.12 6.23
N LEU A 149 1.22 27.98 7.25
CA LEU A 149 1.53 27.58 8.62
C LEU A 149 0.43 27.96 9.62
N PRO A 150 0.06 27.06 10.57
CA PRO A 150 -0.86 27.35 11.67
C PRO A 150 -0.14 27.99 12.88
N ILE A 151 1.14 28.28 12.77
CA ILE A 151 1.97 28.85 13.84
C ILE A 151 2.39 30.24 13.38
N SER A 152 1.92 31.27 14.07
CA SER A 152 2.52 32.60 14.00
C SER A 152 3.99 32.47 14.42
N VAL A 153 4.90 32.44 13.46
CA VAL A 153 6.35 32.39 13.75
C VAL A 153 6.75 33.77 14.25
N PRO A 154 7.07 33.97 15.55
CA PRO A 154 7.37 35.29 16.06
C PRO A 154 8.73 35.73 15.51
N ASN A 155 8.75 36.82 14.74
CA ASN A 155 9.92 37.60 14.34
C ASN A 155 11.12 36.82 13.77
N LEU A 156 10.98 36.29 12.55
CA LEU A 156 12.16 36.11 11.67
C LEU A 156 12.45 37.44 10.94
N PRO A 157 13.57 38.12 11.21
CA PRO A 157 13.97 39.27 10.40
C PRO A 157 14.38 38.76 9.01
N ASN A 158 13.92 39.45 7.95
CA ASN A 158 14.08 39.12 6.51
C ASN A 158 13.07 38.14 5.86
N LEU A 159 11.79 38.12 6.27
CA LEU A 159 10.72 37.65 5.40
C LEU A 159 10.40 38.70 4.33
N SER A 160 11.28 38.80 3.34
CA SER A 160 11.05 39.53 2.10
C SER A 160 9.73 39.03 1.49
N ALA A 161 8.72 39.91 1.41
CA ALA A 161 7.47 39.77 0.66
C ALA A 161 7.05 38.31 0.37
N VAL A 162 6.59 37.59 1.41
CA VAL A 162 6.13 36.21 1.25
C VAL A 162 4.96 36.22 0.27
N GLU A 163 5.09 35.48 -0.83
CA GLU A 163 4.00 35.30 -1.79
C GLU A 163 2.74 34.91 -1.02
N SER A 164 1.63 35.60 -1.30
CA SER A 164 0.35 35.38 -0.62
C SER A 164 -0.33 34.07 -1.02
N SER A 165 0.44 33.10 -1.51
CA SER A 165 -0.02 31.79 -1.94
C SER A 165 0.91 30.65 -1.57
N TYR A 166 0.33 29.47 -1.35
CA TYR A 166 1.05 28.23 -1.06
C TYR A 166 0.43 27.04 -1.80
N GLY A 167 1.17 25.94 -1.86
CA GLY A 167 0.74 24.67 -2.44
C GLY A 167 0.44 23.59 -1.40
N LEU A 168 -0.51 22.71 -1.74
CA LEU A 168 -0.86 21.48 -1.05
C LEU A 168 -0.68 20.27 -1.99
N CYS A 169 0.40 20.23 -2.78
CA CYS A 169 0.61 19.22 -3.82
C CYS A 169 0.58 17.77 -3.30
N GLY A 170 1.17 17.51 -2.14
CA GLY A 170 1.13 16.20 -1.48
C GLY A 170 -0.27 15.85 -0.99
N GLY A 171 -1.00 16.85 -0.47
CA GLY A 171 -2.39 16.71 -0.05
C GLY A 171 -3.33 16.43 -1.22
N MET A 172 -3.17 17.15 -2.33
CA MET A 172 -3.95 16.96 -3.55
C MET A 172 -3.65 15.63 -4.24
N SER A 173 -2.38 15.20 -4.27
CA SER A 173 -1.98 13.90 -4.82
C SER A 173 -2.55 12.74 -4.01
N SER A 174 -2.42 12.79 -2.68
CA SER A 174 -2.97 11.77 -1.78
C SER A 174 -4.49 11.74 -1.81
N ALA A 175 -5.15 12.91 -1.77
CA ALA A 175 -6.61 12.99 -1.80
C ALA A 175 -7.19 12.50 -3.14
N ALA A 176 -6.57 12.82 -4.28
CA ALA A 176 -7.03 12.29 -5.58
C ALA A 176 -6.99 10.75 -5.59
N TYR A 177 -5.96 10.16 -4.97
CA TYR A 177 -5.88 8.71 -4.81
C TYR A 177 -6.93 8.19 -3.81
N ASP A 178 -7.16 8.88 -2.68
CA ASP A 178 -8.18 8.52 -1.71
C ASP A 178 -9.59 8.46 -2.32
N PHE A 179 -9.94 9.43 -3.19
CA PHE A 179 -11.22 9.45 -3.91
C PHE A 179 -11.38 8.25 -4.83
N LEU A 180 -10.36 7.92 -5.63
CA LEU A 180 -10.37 6.75 -6.49
C LEU A 180 -10.46 5.45 -5.68
N ALA A 181 -9.69 5.34 -4.60
CA ALA A 181 -9.69 4.18 -3.72
C ALA A 181 -11.04 3.97 -3.01
N ALA A 182 -11.80 5.03 -2.83
CA ALA A 182 -13.13 4.99 -2.24
C ALA A 182 -14.28 4.84 -3.25
N ASP A 183 -13.97 4.66 -4.54
CA ASP A 183 -14.95 4.68 -5.63
C ASP A 183 -15.85 5.93 -5.61
N ARG A 184 -15.24 7.09 -5.34
CA ARG A 184 -15.93 8.39 -5.29
C ARG A 184 -15.38 9.33 -6.34
N SER A 185 -16.28 10.02 -7.01
CA SER A 185 -15.91 11.13 -7.88
C SER A 185 -15.33 12.28 -7.06
N ILE A 186 -14.26 12.89 -7.57
CA ILE A 186 -13.73 14.13 -7.03
C ILE A 186 -14.74 15.28 -7.16
N PRO A 187 -14.65 16.32 -6.31
CA PRO A 187 -15.44 17.53 -6.47
C PRO A 187 -15.20 18.19 -7.85
N LEU A 188 -16.27 18.66 -8.48
CA LEU A 188 -16.23 19.28 -9.81
C LEU A 188 -15.72 20.74 -9.79
N HIS A 189 -15.25 21.22 -8.63
CA HIS A 189 -14.72 22.57 -8.49
C HIS A 189 -13.52 22.79 -9.41
N THR A 190 -13.54 23.90 -10.17
CA THR A 190 -12.44 24.33 -11.06
C THR A 190 -11.59 25.43 -10.44
N THR A 191 -11.96 25.92 -9.26
CA THR A 191 -11.19 26.88 -8.45
C THR A 191 -10.77 26.25 -7.14
N ALA A 192 -9.59 26.62 -6.65
CA ALA A 192 -9.12 26.13 -5.35
C ALA A 192 -10.14 26.48 -4.24
N PRO A 193 -10.41 25.55 -3.32
CA PRO A 193 -11.39 25.77 -2.25
C PRO A 193 -10.94 26.91 -1.33
N ALA A 194 -11.91 27.66 -0.81
CA ALA A 194 -11.64 28.71 0.16
C ALA A 194 -10.99 28.14 1.42
N VAL A 195 -10.05 28.88 2.00
CA VAL A 195 -9.36 28.51 3.25
C VAL A 195 -10.40 28.25 4.34
N GLY A 196 -10.26 27.13 5.03
CA GLY A 196 -11.17 26.72 6.11
C GLY A 196 -12.42 25.97 5.66
N SER A 197 -12.70 25.85 4.36
CA SER A 197 -13.75 24.95 3.87
C SER A 197 -13.42 23.47 4.11
N THR A 198 -14.41 22.59 4.08
CA THR A 198 -14.23 21.13 4.29
C THR A 198 -13.19 20.54 3.34
N LEU A 199 -13.25 20.87 2.05
CA LEU A 199 -12.27 20.39 1.07
C LEU A 199 -10.87 20.93 1.36
N HIS A 200 -10.75 22.22 1.70
CA HIS A 200 -9.46 22.82 2.05
C HIS A 200 -8.82 22.15 3.28
N GLN A 201 -9.60 21.96 4.36
CA GLN A 201 -9.12 21.32 5.58
C GLN A 201 -8.70 19.87 5.32
N TYR A 202 -9.45 19.14 4.50
CA TYR A 202 -9.12 17.78 4.09
C TYR A 202 -7.80 17.73 3.31
N LEU A 203 -7.64 18.54 2.26
CA LEU A 203 -6.41 18.63 1.49
C LEU A 203 -5.21 19.03 2.36
N TYR A 204 -5.40 19.99 3.26
CA TYR A 204 -4.38 20.42 4.20
C TYR A 204 -3.97 19.27 5.14
N ARG A 205 -4.93 18.52 5.70
CA ARG A 205 -4.63 17.37 6.55
C ARG A 205 -3.83 16.31 5.78
N ARG A 206 -4.25 15.98 4.56
CA ARG A 206 -3.52 15.04 3.69
C ARG A 206 -2.12 15.53 3.35
N GLN A 207 -1.92 16.84 3.19
CA GLN A 207 -0.57 17.41 3.02
C GLN A 207 0.31 17.13 4.24
N ILE A 208 -0.21 17.32 5.45
CA ILE A 208 0.53 17.02 6.68
C ILE A 208 0.85 15.53 6.80
N ASP A 209 -0.08 14.65 6.41
CA ASP A 209 0.15 13.20 6.44
C ASP A 209 1.35 12.79 5.56
N THR A 210 1.60 13.48 4.43
CA THR A 210 2.78 13.21 3.57
C THR A 210 4.12 13.52 4.24
N PHE A 211 4.13 14.33 5.31
CA PHE A 211 5.36 14.63 6.05
C PHE A 211 5.79 13.46 6.94
N GLY A 212 4.93 12.46 7.12
CA GLY A 212 5.16 11.30 7.98
C GLY A 212 5.11 11.65 9.47
N SER A 213 5.23 10.61 10.29
CA SER A 213 5.30 10.76 11.75
C SER A 213 6.53 11.61 12.12
N PHE A 214 6.31 12.68 12.88
CA PHE A 214 7.36 13.59 13.35
C PHE A 214 8.18 14.29 12.23
N GLY A 215 7.65 14.39 11.00
CA GLY A 215 8.31 15.12 9.91
C GLY A 215 9.45 14.37 9.23
N GLU A 216 9.48 13.04 9.30
CA GLU A 216 10.48 12.19 8.64
C GLU A 216 10.74 12.56 7.17
N TYR A 217 9.68 12.81 6.41
CA TYR A 217 9.82 13.08 4.97
C TYR A 217 10.28 14.51 4.67
N ILE A 218 10.08 15.45 5.59
CA ILE A 218 10.75 16.75 5.54
C ILE A 218 12.27 16.56 5.67
N ALA A 219 12.71 15.72 6.61
CA ALA A 219 14.12 15.38 6.75
C ALA A 219 14.64 14.62 5.52
N LYS A 220 13.85 13.70 4.93
CA LYS A 220 14.21 13.01 3.68
C LYS A 220 14.44 14.01 2.54
N PHE A 221 13.56 14.97 2.31
CA PHE A 221 13.78 16.05 1.33
C PHE A 221 15.08 16.82 1.59
N ALA A 222 15.29 17.29 2.83
CA ALA A 222 16.49 18.03 3.20
C ALA A 222 17.78 17.21 2.95
N GLN A 223 17.78 15.92 3.29
CA GLN A 223 18.91 15.02 3.01
C GLN A 223 19.17 14.89 1.51
N TRP A 224 18.11 14.70 0.70
CA TRP A 224 18.24 14.55 -0.75
C TRP A 224 18.75 15.84 -1.42
N MET A 225 18.36 17.02 -0.93
CA MET A 225 18.84 18.30 -1.44
C MET A 225 20.37 18.47 -1.31
N VAL A 226 20.99 17.86 -0.29
CA VAL A 226 22.43 17.96 -0.01
C VAL A 226 23.28 16.99 -0.85
N LEU A 227 22.69 15.91 -1.36
CA LEU A 227 23.42 14.90 -2.14
C LEU A 227 24.01 15.51 -3.42
N PRO A 228 25.18 15.03 -3.90
CA PRO A 228 25.64 15.34 -5.26
C PRO A 228 24.72 14.70 -6.31
N ASP A 229 24.75 15.18 -7.55
CA ASP A 229 23.89 14.66 -8.62
C ASP A 229 24.32 13.25 -9.08
N ASP A 230 25.51 13.13 -9.67
CA ASP A 230 25.93 12.08 -10.61
C ASP A 230 27.02 11.14 -10.06
N THR A 231 27.04 10.90 -8.75
CA THR A 231 28.00 9.99 -8.10
C THR A 231 27.35 8.70 -7.60
N ILE A 232 28.17 7.70 -7.23
CA ILE A 232 27.69 6.44 -6.64
C ILE A 232 26.96 6.61 -5.29
N PHE A 233 27.09 7.76 -4.64
CA PHE A 233 26.33 8.14 -3.43
C PHE A 233 25.38 9.32 -3.70
N GLY A 234 25.21 9.68 -4.97
CA GLY A 234 24.41 10.81 -5.41
C GLY A 234 22.94 10.49 -5.56
N ILE A 235 22.16 11.54 -5.80
CA ILE A 235 20.71 11.48 -5.92
C ILE A 235 20.25 10.67 -7.15
N GLN A 236 21.02 10.67 -8.25
CA GLN A 236 20.71 9.85 -9.43
C GLN A 236 20.79 8.35 -9.12
N LYS A 237 21.81 7.92 -8.35
CA LYS A 237 21.92 6.53 -7.89
C LYS A 237 20.79 6.19 -6.91
N ARG A 238 20.50 7.09 -5.98
CA ARG A 238 19.46 6.88 -4.96
C ARG A 238 18.06 6.76 -5.59
N THR A 239 17.77 7.57 -6.61
CA THR A 239 16.54 7.48 -7.41
C THR A 239 16.45 6.15 -8.16
N TYR A 240 17.57 5.69 -8.73
CA TYR A 240 17.64 4.38 -9.39
C TYR A 240 17.29 3.22 -8.44
N ASP A 241 17.78 3.27 -7.20
CA ASP A 241 17.49 2.23 -6.20
C ASP A 241 16.04 2.28 -5.71
N GLU A 242 15.50 3.48 -5.47
CA GLU A 242 14.11 3.67 -5.02
C GLU A 242 13.08 3.27 -6.10
N PHE A 243 13.46 3.33 -7.37
CA PHE A 243 12.53 3.06 -8.47
C PHE A 243 12.09 1.60 -8.54
N GLU A 244 12.88 0.62 -8.09
CA GLU A 244 12.44 -0.78 -8.14
C GLU A 244 11.22 -1.04 -7.26
N GLU A 245 11.13 -0.40 -6.09
CA GLU A 245 9.93 -0.48 -5.23
C GLU A 245 8.75 0.29 -5.82
N ILE A 246 9.01 1.43 -6.47
CA ILE A 246 7.97 2.20 -7.17
C ILE A 246 7.42 1.39 -8.34
N ARG A 247 8.29 0.78 -9.14
CA ARG A 247 7.93 -0.08 -10.27
C ARG A 247 7.05 -1.22 -9.81
N ALA A 248 7.43 -1.95 -8.77
CA ALA A 248 6.65 -3.06 -8.25
C ALA A 248 5.21 -2.63 -7.87
N LYS A 249 5.05 -1.47 -7.24
CA LYS A 249 3.72 -0.92 -6.92
C LYS A 249 2.92 -0.57 -8.18
N LEU A 250 3.56 0.07 -9.17
CA LEU A 250 2.92 0.42 -10.43
C LEU A 250 2.53 -0.82 -11.25
N ASP A 251 3.35 -1.87 -11.23
CA ASP A 251 3.05 -3.17 -11.86
C ASP A 251 1.83 -3.85 -11.23
N ASP A 252 1.64 -3.68 -9.92
CA ASP A 252 0.44 -4.12 -9.20
C ASP A 252 -0.78 -3.19 -9.42
N GLY A 253 -0.62 -2.14 -10.24
CA GLY A 253 -1.67 -1.17 -10.53
C GLY A 253 -1.92 -0.17 -9.40
N ASN A 254 -0.95 0.02 -8.50
CA ASN A 254 -1.09 0.92 -7.36
C ASN A 254 -0.34 2.24 -7.60
N PRO A 255 -1.06 3.37 -7.73
CA PRO A 255 -0.44 4.68 -7.77
C PRO A 255 0.48 4.96 -6.58
N VAL A 256 1.54 5.73 -6.82
CA VAL A 256 2.57 6.05 -5.81
C VAL A 256 2.74 7.57 -5.73
N VAL A 257 2.56 8.13 -4.54
CA VAL A 257 2.92 9.54 -4.30
C VAL A 257 4.44 9.64 -4.35
N LEU A 258 4.97 10.52 -5.20
CA LEU A 258 6.40 10.76 -5.36
C LEU A 258 6.77 12.13 -4.80
N GLY A 259 7.92 12.20 -4.15
CA GLY A 259 8.59 13.44 -3.81
C GLY A 259 9.61 13.76 -4.90
N LEU A 260 9.47 14.91 -5.56
CA LEU A 260 10.35 15.38 -6.62
C LEU A 260 11.31 16.43 -6.08
N VAL A 261 12.60 16.18 -6.20
CA VAL A 261 13.65 17.11 -5.77
C VAL A 261 14.08 17.95 -6.95
N TYR A 262 13.74 19.24 -6.94
CA TYR A 262 14.12 20.19 -7.99
C TYR A 262 15.40 20.94 -7.65
N VAL A 263 15.56 21.32 -6.39
CA VAL A 263 16.62 22.25 -5.95
C VAL A 263 17.72 21.55 -5.15
N SER A 264 18.90 22.15 -5.15
CA SER A 264 20.01 21.76 -4.26
C SER A 264 20.04 22.64 -3.02
N SER A 265 20.54 22.10 -1.90
CA SER A 265 20.84 22.90 -0.70
C SER A 265 21.88 24.00 -0.94
N ARG A 266 22.63 23.91 -2.05
CA ARG A 266 23.55 24.96 -2.52
C ARG A 266 22.82 26.15 -3.17
N GLU A 267 21.61 25.93 -3.66
CA GLU A 267 20.76 26.94 -4.31
C GLU A 267 19.82 27.57 -3.27
N THR A 268 19.17 26.74 -2.45
CA THR A 268 18.25 27.16 -1.39
C THR A 268 18.10 26.08 -0.32
N ILE A 269 17.80 26.48 0.91
CA ILE A 269 17.43 25.57 2.01
C ILE A 269 15.91 25.37 2.12
N GLU A 270 15.13 26.06 1.30
CA GLU A 270 13.67 26.03 1.31
C GLU A 270 13.15 24.74 0.67
N ILE A 271 12.76 23.79 1.52
CA ILE A 271 12.20 22.50 1.08
C ILE A 271 10.94 22.63 0.22
N TRP A 272 10.21 23.75 0.37
CA TRP A 272 8.96 24.05 -0.33
C TRP A 272 9.16 24.36 -1.82
N ASN A 273 10.41 24.54 -2.26
CA ASN A 273 10.77 24.65 -3.68
C ASN A 273 10.88 23.27 -4.37
N ASN A 274 10.68 22.19 -3.61
CA ASN A 274 10.48 20.84 -4.14
C ASN A 274 8.98 20.54 -4.29
N HIS A 275 8.65 19.40 -4.89
CA HIS A 275 7.27 19.11 -5.28
C HIS A 275 6.83 17.70 -4.93
N GLN A 276 5.51 17.48 -4.93
CA GLN A 276 4.92 16.16 -4.75
C GLN A 276 3.86 15.91 -5.83
N VAL A 277 3.80 14.66 -6.25
CA VAL A 277 3.15 14.26 -7.52
C VAL A 277 2.62 12.83 -7.35
N LEU A 278 1.62 12.40 -8.11
CA LEU A 278 1.12 11.02 -8.07
C LEU A 278 1.52 10.26 -9.34
N ALA A 279 2.44 9.32 -9.25
CA ALA A 279 2.73 8.39 -10.35
C ALA A 279 1.63 7.34 -10.45
N TYR A 280 1.16 7.07 -11.67
CA TYR A 280 0.07 6.12 -11.91
C TYR A 280 0.38 5.07 -12.98
N GLY A 281 1.53 5.14 -13.61
CA GLY A 281 1.98 4.16 -14.59
C GLY A 281 3.37 4.49 -15.09
N TYR A 282 3.92 3.61 -15.92
CA TYR A 282 5.16 3.87 -16.63
C TYR A 282 5.20 3.12 -17.97
N SER A 283 6.09 3.56 -18.85
CA SER A 283 6.36 2.90 -20.13
C SER A 283 7.86 2.88 -20.41
N GLU A 284 8.36 1.74 -20.89
CA GLU A 284 9.75 1.64 -21.35
C GLU A 284 9.83 2.13 -22.80
N VAL A 285 10.42 3.31 -22.99
CA VAL A 285 10.61 3.93 -24.31
C VAL A 285 11.80 3.29 -25.05
N SER A 286 12.81 2.85 -24.30
CA SER A 286 13.96 2.06 -24.77
C SER A 286 14.62 1.34 -23.61
N ASP A 287 15.62 0.50 -23.89
CA ASP A 287 16.44 -0.17 -22.86
C ASP A 287 17.07 0.81 -21.85
N SER A 288 17.26 2.08 -22.23
CA SER A 288 17.85 3.12 -21.37
C SER A 288 16.86 4.18 -20.88
N THR A 289 15.61 4.17 -21.33
CA THR A 289 14.67 5.28 -21.09
C THR A 289 13.31 4.77 -20.66
N ILE A 290 12.80 5.31 -19.57
CA ILE A 290 11.46 5.03 -19.05
C ILE A 290 10.74 6.37 -18.90
N ASP A 291 9.46 6.42 -19.27
CA ASP A 291 8.59 7.53 -18.95
C ASP A 291 7.63 7.10 -17.84
N VAL A 292 7.66 7.78 -16.70
CA VAL A 292 6.73 7.56 -15.58
C VAL A 292 5.59 8.55 -15.72
N ASN A 293 4.35 8.07 -15.90
CA ASN A 293 3.17 8.91 -16.02
C ASN A 293 2.75 9.46 -14.66
N ILE A 294 2.51 10.77 -14.59
CA ILE A 294 2.20 11.45 -13.32
C ILE A 294 0.96 12.34 -13.41
N TYR A 295 0.20 12.39 -12.32
CA TYR A 295 -0.69 13.50 -12.01
C TYR A 295 0.10 14.55 -11.24
N ASP A 296 0.23 15.72 -11.85
CA ASP A 296 0.80 16.90 -11.22
C ASP A 296 -0.33 17.90 -10.87
N PRO A 297 -0.60 18.16 -9.58
CA PRO A 297 -1.60 19.14 -9.15
C PRO A 297 -1.40 20.56 -9.67
N ASN A 298 -0.19 20.92 -10.14
CA ASN A 298 0.06 22.21 -10.78
C ASN A 298 -0.46 22.26 -12.24
N TYR A 299 -0.77 21.10 -12.84
CA TYR A 299 -1.26 20.97 -14.22
C TYR A 299 -2.55 20.13 -14.28
N PRO A 300 -3.69 20.67 -13.78
CA PRO A 300 -4.96 19.95 -13.71
C PRO A 300 -5.43 19.39 -15.05
N GLY A 301 -5.95 18.16 -15.01
CA GLY A 301 -6.58 17.51 -16.16
C GLY A 301 -5.64 17.09 -17.29
N ARG A 302 -4.32 17.15 -17.08
CA ARG A 302 -3.31 16.79 -18.08
C ARG A 302 -2.85 15.34 -17.90
N ASP A 303 -3.07 14.52 -18.92
CA ASP A 303 -2.63 13.11 -18.95
C ASP A 303 -1.24 12.94 -19.60
N ASP A 304 -0.70 13.99 -20.22
CA ASP A 304 0.56 13.97 -20.97
C ASP A 304 1.80 14.31 -20.13
N VAL A 305 1.64 14.52 -18.82
CA VAL A 305 2.76 14.86 -17.92
C VAL A 305 3.49 13.58 -17.52
N THR A 306 4.81 13.54 -17.76
CA THR A 306 5.65 12.40 -17.39
C THR A 306 6.93 12.83 -16.69
N ILE A 307 7.53 11.94 -15.90
CA ILE A 307 8.95 12.01 -15.51
C ILE A 307 9.71 11.07 -16.44
N ARG A 308 10.46 11.62 -17.38
CA ARG A 308 11.41 10.86 -18.19
C ARG A 308 12.64 10.56 -17.34
N VAL A 309 12.98 9.28 -17.22
CA VAL A 309 14.20 8.79 -16.59
C VAL A 309 15.11 8.15 -17.61
N GLU A 310 16.39 8.52 -17.56
CA GLU A 310 17.44 7.97 -18.42
C GLU A 310 18.47 7.24 -17.56
N ARG A 311 18.74 5.97 -17.89
CA ARG A 311 19.81 5.16 -17.30
C ARG A 311 21.15 5.75 -17.72
N VAL A 312 21.90 6.26 -16.75
CA VAL A 312 23.22 6.85 -16.97
C VAL A 312 24.28 6.24 -16.04
N PRO A 313 25.54 6.08 -16.47
CA PRO A 313 26.61 5.67 -15.57
C PRO A 313 26.92 6.79 -14.56
N VAL A 314 26.95 6.46 -13.28
CA VAL A 314 27.27 7.39 -12.16
C VAL A 314 28.55 7.01 -11.43
N GLY A 315 29.28 6.01 -11.94
CA GLY A 315 30.58 5.61 -11.43
C GLY A 315 30.88 4.14 -11.68
N THR A 316 31.86 3.62 -10.94
CA THR A 316 32.31 2.23 -11.03
C THR A 316 32.59 1.69 -9.64
N THR A 317 32.19 0.45 -9.40
CA THR A 317 32.53 -0.32 -8.19
C THR A 317 33.36 -1.55 -8.55
N PHE A 318 33.96 -2.18 -7.54
CA PHE A 318 34.74 -3.41 -7.71
C PHE A 318 33.96 -4.60 -7.19
N VAL A 319 33.90 -5.66 -7.99
CA VAL A 319 33.37 -6.96 -7.58
C VAL A 319 34.54 -7.78 -7.03
N PRO A 320 34.43 -8.33 -5.81
CA PRO A 320 35.44 -9.22 -5.24
C PRO A 320 35.78 -10.38 -6.20
N GLY A 321 37.07 -10.65 -6.40
CA GLY A 321 37.60 -11.69 -7.29
C GLY A 321 39.09 -11.50 -7.56
N VAL A 322 39.76 -12.51 -8.11
CA VAL A 322 41.19 -12.43 -8.51
C VAL A 322 41.31 -12.73 -10.01
N PRO A 323 41.57 -11.72 -10.86
CA PRO A 323 41.63 -10.28 -10.54
C PRO A 323 40.24 -9.67 -10.28
N PRO A 324 40.16 -8.54 -9.54
CA PRO A 324 38.90 -7.86 -9.28
C PRO A 324 38.31 -7.30 -10.58
N ARG A 325 36.99 -7.44 -10.75
CA ARG A 325 36.30 -6.92 -11.94
C ARG A 325 35.65 -5.58 -11.64
N LYS A 326 35.78 -4.62 -12.56
CA LYS A 326 35.06 -3.35 -12.52
C LYS A 326 33.60 -3.58 -12.94
N ARG A 327 32.66 -2.98 -12.21
CA ARG A 327 31.24 -2.96 -12.53
C ARG A 327 30.75 -1.52 -12.59
N THR A 328 30.17 -1.13 -13.73
CA THR A 328 29.52 0.17 -13.89
C THR A 328 28.35 0.27 -12.92
N VAL A 329 28.25 1.41 -12.23
CA VAL A 329 27.12 1.74 -11.37
C VAL A 329 26.21 2.67 -12.17
N LEU A 330 24.93 2.34 -12.26
CA LEU A 330 23.92 3.12 -12.97
C LEU A 330 23.14 4.01 -12.00
N GLY A 331 22.67 5.14 -12.51
CA GLY A 331 21.72 6.05 -11.87
C GLY A 331 20.67 6.52 -12.87
N PHE A 332 19.70 7.31 -12.39
CA PHE A 332 18.69 7.94 -13.22
C PHE A 332 18.87 9.45 -13.30
N ARG A 333 19.05 9.95 -14.52
CA ARG A 333 18.86 11.36 -14.84
C ARG A 333 17.39 11.60 -15.16
N CYS A 334 16.76 12.54 -14.47
CA CYS A 334 15.32 12.72 -14.51
C CYS A 334 14.94 14.08 -15.13
N THR A 335 13.84 14.12 -15.86
CA THR A 335 13.26 15.37 -16.41
C THR A 335 11.76 15.23 -16.45
N GLN A 336 11.05 16.19 -15.86
CA GLN A 336 9.60 16.27 -16.02
C GLN A 336 9.31 16.85 -17.41
N LYS A 337 8.57 16.10 -18.20
CA LYS A 337 8.18 16.43 -19.58
C LYS A 337 6.74 16.89 -19.61
N MET A 338 6.51 18.00 -20.29
CA MET A 338 5.19 18.53 -20.63
C MET A 338 5.24 19.07 -22.05
N SER A 339 4.09 19.13 -22.74
CA SER A 339 4.01 19.56 -24.14
C SER A 339 4.68 20.92 -24.47
N ASN A 340 4.89 21.81 -23.49
CA ASN A 340 5.39 23.17 -23.69
C ASN A 340 6.73 23.48 -23.02
N HIS A 341 7.22 22.65 -22.08
CA HIS A 341 8.47 22.90 -21.37
C HIS A 341 8.91 21.69 -20.55
N ASP A 342 10.22 21.62 -20.27
CA ASP A 342 10.84 20.60 -19.43
C ASP A 342 11.34 21.18 -18.10
N ILE A 343 11.07 20.49 -16.98
CA ILE A 343 11.64 20.82 -15.66
C ILE A 343 12.74 19.82 -15.34
N LYS A 344 13.93 20.31 -14.98
CA LYS A 344 15.00 19.45 -14.46
C LYS A 344 14.58 18.89 -13.11
N VAL A 345 14.63 17.56 -12.97
CA VAL A 345 14.41 16.88 -11.70
C VAL A 345 15.72 16.24 -11.28
N ARG A 346 16.25 16.61 -10.11
CA ARG A 346 17.51 16.03 -9.62
C ARG A 346 17.32 14.55 -9.29
N GLY A 347 16.20 14.22 -8.67
CA GLY A 347 15.76 12.85 -8.41
C GLY A 347 14.40 12.80 -7.74
N PHE A 348 13.91 11.59 -7.48
CA PHE A 348 12.64 11.38 -6.79
C PHE A 348 12.66 10.12 -5.93
N PHE A 349 11.69 10.05 -5.02
CA PHE A 349 11.48 8.91 -4.12
C PHE A 349 10.00 8.71 -3.81
N ALA A 350 9.65 7.53 -3.31
CA ALA A 350 8.29 7.26 -2.83
C ALA A 350 8.01 8.02 -1.51
N MET A 351 6.88 8.71 -1.45
CA MET A 351 6.30 9.34 -0.26
C MET A 351 5.41 8.35 0.49
N PRO A 352 5.13 8.56 1.79
CA PRO A 352 4.25 7.67 2.52
C PRO A 352 2.82 7.90 2.06
N TYR A 353 2.04 6.83 1.96
CA TYR A 353 0.64 6.90 1.65
C TYR A 353 -0.13 5.85 2.44
N ALA A 354 -1.16 6.31 3.14
CA ALA A 354 -2.16 5.47 3.77
C ALA A 354 -3.53 6.00 3.33
N PRO A 355 -4.44 5.16 2.80
CA PRO A 355 -5.76 5.59 2.37
C PRO A 355 -6.55 6.26 3.49
N VAL A 356 -7.20 7.37 3.19
CA VAL A 356 -8.12 8.06 4.11
C VAL A 356 -9.42 8.36 3.38
N MET A 357 -10.52 7.82 3.90
CA MET A 357 -11.86 8.05 3.37
C MET A 357 -12.15 9.56 3.21
N PRO A 358 -12.40 10.10 1.99
CA PRO A 358 -12.79 11.50 1.85
C PRO A 358 -14.06 11.83 2.66
N PRO A 359 -14.19 13.08 3.17
CA PRO A 359 -15.41 13.55 3.81
C PRO A 359 -16.68 13.31 2.97
N ALA A 360 -17.79 12.94 3.60
CA ALA A 360 -19.04 12.60 2.88
C ALA A 360 -19.63 13.80 2.12
N GLU A 361 -19.51 15.00 2.69
CA GLU A 361 -20.03 16.26 2.13
C GLU A 361 -18.87 17.09 1.56
N LEU A 362 -18.68 17.06 0.24
CA LEU A 362 -17.64 17.83 -0.48
C LEU A 362 -18.12 18.40 -1.81
#